data_AF-G6C420-F1
#
_entry.id   AF-G6C420-F1
#
_cell.length_a   1.000
_cell.length_b   1.000
_cell.length_c   1.000
_cell.angle_alpha   90.00
_cell.angle_beta   90.00
_cell.angle_gamma   90.00
#
_symmetry.space_group_name_H-M   'P 1'
#
loop_
_entity.id
_entity.type
_entity.pdbx_description
1 polymer ?
#
loop_
_entity_poly.entity_id
_entity_poly.type
_entity_poly.pdbx_seq_one_letter_code
_entity_poly.pdbx_strand_id
1 'polypeptide(L)'
;MSARERIELLIDKGSFKEEDSNLTAGNPIDFPEYTEKHEKAEHDSGMKEGVISGLGEINGLKVSIACMDFNFMGGSMGSVVGEKITSTLERAIEHKIPAVIVAISGGARMQEGLFSLMQMAKTSAAAKKMRLAGLPFISVPVNPTTGGVTASFAMLGDIIISEPKARIGFAGPRVIEQTIRQKLPENFQKSEFLQECGMVDIIAKREDLKETIFKVLNNII
;
A
#
# COMPACT_ATOMS: atom_id res chain seq x y z
N MET A 1 11.38 -1.57 -7.24
CA MET A 1 11.84 -1.87 -5.89
C MET A 1 10.84 -2.83 -5.30
N SER A 2 11.30 -4.00 -4.87
CA SER A 2 10.46 -5.02 -4.23
C SER A 2 10.01 -4.57 -2.84
N ALA A 3 9.05 -5.28 -2.25
CA ALA A 3 8.62 -5.04 -0.87
C ALA A 3 9.77 -5.23 0.13
N ARG A 4 10.66 -6.21 -0.07
CA ARG A 4 11.83 -6.42 0.80
C ARG A 4 12.81 -5.26 0.74
N GLU A 5 13.16 -4.81 -0.47
CA GLU A 5 14.03 -3.64 -0.66
C GLU A 5 13.42 -2.38 -0.03
N ARG A 6 12.08 -2.23 -0.06
CA ARG A 6 11.38 -1.14 0.64
C ARG A 6 11.52 -1.22 2.15
N ILE A 7 11.36 -2.40 2.73
CA ILE A 7 11.56 -2.61 4.16
C ILE A 7 13.00 -2.28 4.54
N GLU A 8 13.99 -2.76 3.78
CA GLU A 8 15.41 -2.46 4.03
C GLU A 8 15.74 -0.97 3.93
N LEU A 9 15.09 -0.26 3.00
CA LEU A 9 15.24 1.19 2.84
C LEU A 9 14.65 1.97 4.02
N LEU A 10 13.49 1.57 4.52
CA LEU A 10 12.72 2.35 5.49
C LEU A 10 13.04 1.97 6.94
N ILE A 11 13.29 0.70 7.22
CA ILE A 11 13.44 0.16 8.57
C ILE A 11 14.92 0.09 8.98
N ASP A 12 15.20 0.30 10.26
CA ASP A 12 16.54 0.20 10.83
C ASP A 12 17.06 -1.22 10.74
N LYS A 13 18.33 -1.36 10.36
CA LYS A 13 18.97 -2.65 10.14
C LYS A 13 18.85 -3.54 11.38
N GLY A 14 18.24 -4.72 11.21
CA GLY A 14 18.07 -5.72 12.26
C GLY A 14 16.85 -5.51 13.17
N SER A 15 16.06 -4.45 12.96
CA SER A 15 14.84 -4.20 13.76
C SER A 15 13.57 -4.82 13.16
N PHE A 16 13.58 -5.16 11.87
CA PHE A 16 12.39 -5.68 11.20
C PHE A 16 12.04 -7.10 11.68
N LYS A 17 10.81 -7.26 12.18
CA LYS A 17 10.19 -8.53 12.51
C LYS A 17 8.97 -8.72 11.61
N GLU A 18 9.08 -9.62 10.64
CA GLU A 18 7.98 -9.96 9.75
C GLU A 18 6.85 -10.63 10.54
N GLU A 19 5.61 -10.21 10.30
CA GLU A 19 4.39 -10.77 10.89
C GLU A 19 3.49 -11.29 9.76
N ASP A 20 2.61 -12.24 10.09
CA ASP A 20 1.62 -12.78 9.14
C ASP A 20 2.26 -13.42 7.89
N SER A 21 3.51 -13.90 8.00
CA SER A 21 4.32 -14.40 6.88
C SER A 21 3.82 -15.72 6.28
N ASN A 22 3.03 -16.49 7.05
CA ASN A 22 2.48 -17.78 6.64
C ASN A 22 1.10 -17.67 5.98
N LEU A 23 0.51 -16.47 5.89
CA LEU A 23 -0.77 -16.28 5.21
C LEU A 23 -0.60 -16.46 3.70
N THR A 24 -1.45 -17.30 3.10
CA THR A 24 -1.50 -17.56 1.66
C THR A 24 -2.96 -17.53 1.18
N ALA A 25 -3.16 -17.23 -0.10
CA ALA A 25 -4.49 -17.06 -0.66
C ALA A 25 -5.16 -18.42 -0.90
N GLY A 26 -6.47 -18.49 -0.65
CA GLY A 26 -7.30 -19.59 -1.13
C GLY A 26 -7.88 -19.28 -2.52
N ASN A 27 -8.73 -20.17 -3.05
CA ASN A 27 -9.50 -19.93 -4.27
C ASN A 27 -11.01 -19.85 -3.96
N PRO A 28 -11.51 -18.74 -3.39
CA PRO A 28 -12.84 -18.68 -2.76
C PRO A 28 -14.01 -18.68 -3.75
N ILE A 29 -13.75 -18.50 -5.04
CA ILE A 29 -14.78 -18.48 -6.10
C ILE A 29 -14.51 -19.53 -7.20
N ASP A 30 -13.65 -20.52 -6.90
CA ASP A 30 -13.25 -21.57 -7.83
C ASP A 30 -12.78 -21.02 -9.20
N PHE A 31 -12.04 -19.91 -9.17
CA PHE A 31 -11.57 -19.24 -10.38
C PHE A 31 -10.56 -20.14 -11.12
N PRO A 32 -10.77 -20.43 -12.42
CA PRO A 32 -9.87 -21.29 -13.18
C PRO A 32 -8.44 -20.73 -13.23
N GLU A 33 -7.45 -21.61 -13.06
CA GLU A 33 -6.02 -21.29 -13.11
C GLU A 33 -5.52 -20.32 -12.01
N TYR A 34 -6.34 -19.98 -11.00
CA TYR A 34 -5.92 -19.01 -9.99
C TYR A 34 -4.82 -19.55 -9.10
N THR A 35 -4.95 -20.81 -8.64
CA THR A 35 -3.93 -21.47 -7.82
C THR A 35 -2.59 -21.51 -8.53
N GLU A 36 -2.57 -21.89 -9.81
CA GLU A 36 -1.35 -21.95 -10.63
C GLU A 36 -0.74 -20.56 -10.87
N LYS A 37 -1.58 -19.53 -11.08
CA LYS A 37 -1.12 -18.14 -11.19
C LYS A 37 -0.52 -17.63 -9.88
N HIS A 38 -1.10 -18.03 -8.75
CA HIS A 38 -0.61 -17.68 -7.42
C HIS A 38 0.72 -18.35 -7.13
N GLU A 39 0.84 -19.66 -7.33
CA GLU A 39 2.08 -20.42 -7.16
C GLU A 39 3.22 -19.86 -8.02
N LYS A 40 2.91 -19.50 -9.28
CA LYS A 40 3.89 -18.83 -10.15
C LYS A 40 4.33 -17.48 -9.58
N ALA A 41 3.39 -16.68 -9.08
CA ALA A 41 3.72 -15.40 -8.46
C ALA A 41 4.55 -15.58 -7.18
N GLU A 42 4.29 -16.61 -6.38
CA GLU A 42 5.12 -16.96 -5.22
C GLU A 42 6.55 -17.28 -5.65
N HIS A 43 6.71 -18.13 -6.67
CA HIS A 43 8.01 -18.50 -7.22
C HIS A 43 8.78 -17.29 -7.77
N ASP A 44 8.13 -16.47 -8.60
CA ASP A 44 8.79 -15.37 -9.32
C ASP A 44 9.16 -14.21 -8.38
N SER A 45 8.41 -14.01 -7.29
CA SER A 45 8.66 -12.94 -6.31
C SER A 45 9.46 -13.37 -5.08
N GLY A 46 9.48 -14.67 -4.76
CA GLY A 46 10.01 -15.18 -3.49
C GLY A 46 9.17 -14.76 -2.27
N MET A 47 7.90 -14.40 -2.47
CA MET A 47 6.96 -13.94 -1.44
C MET A 47 5.72 -14.82 -1.40
N LYS A 48 5.04 -14.89 -0.24
CA LYS A 48 3.77 -15.64 -0.10
C LYS A 48 2.54 -14.90 -0.60
N GLU A 49 2.62 -13.57 -0.66
CA GLU A 49 1.59 -12.72 -1.25
C GLU A 49 2.20 -11.35 -1.58
N GLY A 50 1.49 -10.51 -2.35
CA GLY A 50 1.92 -9.18 -2.77
C GLY A 50 2.04 -8.09 -1.69
N VAL A 51 2.25 -8.46 -0.41
CA VAL A 51 2.57 -7.54 0.67
C VAL A 51 3.40 -8.21 1.75
N ILE A 52 4.42 -7.50 2.24
CA ILE A 52 5.18 -7.83 3.45
C ILE A 52 4.75 -6.87 4.54
N SER A 53 4.52 -7.38 5.74
CA SER A 53 4.10 -6.58 6.89
C SER A 53 4.82 -7.03 8.15
N GLY A 54 4.97 -6.13 9.12
CA GLY A 54 5.64 -6.46 10.37
C GLY A 54 5.85 -5.24 11.27
N LEU A 55 6.66 -5.44 12.29
CA LEU A 55 7.14 -4.38 13.19
C LEU A 55 8.57 -4.02 12.83
N GLY A 56 8.94 -2.77 13.05
CA GLY A 56 10.33 -2.32 12.91
C GLY A 56 10.53 -0.94 13.52
N GLU A 57 11.71 -0.38 13.34
CA GLU A 57 12.06 0.96 13.79
C GLU A 57 12.45 1.83 12.59
N ILE A 58 12.00 3.09 12.59
CA ILE A 58 12.44 4.13 11.66
C ILE A 58 13.22 5.15 12.49
N ASN A 59 14.56 5.14 12.39
CA ASN A 59 15.44 5.97 13.22
C ASN A 59 15.12 5.85 14.73
N GLY A 60 14.95 4.62 15.20
CA GLY A 60 14.62 4.27 16.60
C GLY A 60 13.13 4.41 16.97
N LEU A 61 12.30 5.00 16.10
CA LEU A 61 10.86 5.10 16.34
C LEU A 61 10.17 3.80 15.90
N LYS A 62 9.54 3.10 16.85
CA LYS A 62 8.78 1.88 16.56
C LYS A 62 7.58 2.17 15.66
N VAL A 63 7.41 1.37 14.62
CA VAL A 63 6.29 1.45 13.67
C VAL A 63 5.77 0.07 13.31
N SER A 64 4.47 0.01 12.99
CA SER A 64 3.89 -1.10 12.24
C SER A 64 3.94 -0.74 10.76
N ILE A 65 4.55 -1.59 9.93
CA ILE A 65 4.79 -1.28 8.51
C ILE A 65 4.22 -2.36 7.59
N ALA A 66 3.71 -1.94 6.43
CA ALA A 66 3.40 -2.82 5.31
C ALA A 66 3.94 -2.24 3.99
N CYS A 67 4.58 -3.09 3.19
CA CYS A 67 5.08 -2.74 1.86
C CYS A 67 4.49 -3.71 0.83
N MET A 68 3.71 -3.18 -0.10
CA MET A 68 3.17 -3.96 -1.22
C MET A 68 4.23 -4.21 -2.30
N ASP A 69 4.06 -5.27 -3.10
CA ASP A 69 4.95 -5.61 -4.22
C ASP A 69 4.18 -5.77 -5.53
N PHE A 70 4.57 -5.00 -6.55
CA PHE A 70 3.94 -5.05 -7.86
C PHE A 70 4.30 -6.32 -8.65
N ASN A 71 5.44 -6.96 -8.34
CA ASN A 71 5.86 -8.20 -9.01
C ASN A 71 4.92 -9.37 -8.67
N PHE A 72 4.22 -9.29 -7.54
CA PHE A 72 3.21 -10.27 -7.17
C PHE A 72 1.85 -9.89 -7.78
N MET A 73 1.54 -10.45 -8.95
CA MET A 73 0.25 -10.25 -9.64
C MET A 73 -0.17 -8.75 -9.76
N GLY A 74 0.79 -7.86 -10.04
CA GLY A 74 0.55 -6.43 -10.19
C GLY A 74 0.22 -5.72 -8.86
N GLY A 75 0.58 -6.31 -7.71
CA GLY A 75 0.22 -5.79 -6.38
C GLY A 75 -1.28 -5.69 -6.17
N SER A 76 -2.06 -6.48 -6.90
CA SER A 76 -3.52 -6.37 -6.86
C SER A 76 -4.07 -6.83 -5.50
N MET A 77 -5.05 -6.12 -4.95
CA MET A 77 -5.54 -6.41 -3.60
C MET A 77 -6.50 -7.60 -3.58
N GLY A 78 -6.03 -8.71 -3.04
CA GLY A 78 -6.78 -9.92 -2.68
C GLY A 78 -7.04 -10.03 -1.18
N SER A 79 -7.67 -11.10 -0.72
CA SER A 79 -8.06 -11.31 0.69
C SER A 79 -6.86 -11.25 1.64
N VAL A 80 -5.73 -11.87 1.27
CA VAL A 80 -4.52 -11.86 2.10
C VAL A 80 -3.85 -10.49 2.12
N VAL A 81 -3.84 -9.76 1.00
CA VAL A 81 -3.36 -8.37 0.99
C VAL A 81 -4.21 -7.51 1.91
N GLY A 82 -5.54 -7.61 1.80
CA GLY A 82 -6.47 -6.88 2.66
C GLY A 82 -6.37 -7.26 4.14
N GLU A 83 -6.15 -8.54 4.46
CA GLU A 83 -5.82 -9.00 5.81
C GLU A 83 -4.54 -8.35 6.31
N LYS A 84 -3.39 -8.54 5.66
CA LYS A 84 -2.10 -8.02 6.15
C LYS A 84 -2.07 -6.50 6.29
N ILE A 85 -2.76 -5.76 5.42
CA ILE A 85 -2.95 -4.30 5.57
C ILE A 85 -3.79 -3.98 6.81
N THR A 86 -4.90 -4.71 7.02
CA THR A 86 -5.74 -4.57 8.21
C THR A 86 -4.97 -4.91 9.47
N SER A 87 -4.27 -6.05 9.52
CA SER A 87 -3.45 -6.48 10.64
C SER A 87 -2.34 -5.49 10.94
N THR A 88 -1.77 -4.82 9.93
CA THR A 88 -0.77 -3.76 10.14
C THR A 88 -1.34 -2.57 10.90
N LEU A 89 -2.53 -2.10 10.52
CA LEU A 89 -3.20 -0.99 11.19
C LEU A 89 -3.68 -1.39 12.60
N GLU A 90 -4.25 -2.59 12.76
CA GLU A 90 -4.72 -3.08 14.06
C GLU A 90 -3.56 -3.35 15.03
N ARG A 91 -2.45 -3.90 14.54
CA ARG A 91 -1.20 -4.07 15.30
C ARG A 91 -0.63 -2.73 15.75
N ALA A 92 -0.71 -1.69 14.93
CA ALA A 92 -0.32 -0.34 15.33
C ALA A 92 -1.15 0.15 16.53
N ILE A 93 -2.46 -0.10 16.51
CA ILE A 93 -3.39 0.21 17.61
C ILE A 93 -3.04 -0.58 18.88
N GLU A 94 -2.84 -1.89 18.76
CA GLU A 94 -2.51 -2.77 19.88
C GLU A 94 -1.23 -2.33 20.59
N HIS A 95 -0.18 -2.02 19.82
CA HIS A 95 1.11 -1.60 20.34
C HIS A 95 1.18 -0.10 20.68
N LYS A 96 0.14 0.68 20.35
CA LYS A 96 0.10 2.15 20.48
C LYS A 96 1.28 2.84 19.78
N ILE A 97 1.54 2.42 18.55
CA ILE A 97 2.59 2.96 17.69
C ILE A 97 1.99 3.45 16.36
N PRO A 98 2.72 4.27 15.58
CA PRO A 98 2.30 4.67 14.24
C PRO A 98 2.26 3.50 13.26
N ALA A 99 1.53 3.70 12.16
CA ALA A 99 1.54 2.80 11.01
C ALA A 99 2.07 3.51 9.76
N VAL A 100 2.83 2.78 8.95
CA VAL A 100 3.34 3.24 7.65
C VAL A 100 2.98 2.20 6.60
N ILE A 101 2.32 2.59 5.51
CA ILE A 101 1.96 1.65 4.44
C ILE A 101 2.43 2.17 3.10
N VAL A 102 3.35 1.43 2.46
CA VAL A 102 3.78 1.68 1.08
C VAL A 102 2.86 0.95 0.13
N ALA A 103 1.98 1.69 -0.53
CA ALA A 103 0.98 1.17 -1.45
C ALA A 103 1.51 1.18 -2.89
N ILE A 104 1.38 0.04 -3.57
CA ILE A 104 1.64 -0.11 -5.00
C ILE A 104 0.68 -1.16 -5.54
N SER A 105 -0.10 -0.83 -6.57
CA SER A 105 -1.14 -1.71 -7.08
C SER A 105 -1.65 -1.30 -8.45
N GLY A 106 -1.95 -2.30 -9.28
CA GLY A 106 -2.74 -2.16 -10.50
C GLY A 106 -4.26 -2.18 -10.27
N GLY A 107 -4.75 -2.56 -9.08
CA GLY A 107 -6.18 -2.60 -8.76
C GLY A 107 -6.61 -3.78 -7.87
N ALA A 108 -7.84 -4.27 -8.06
CA ALA A 108 -8.37 -5.41 -7.32
C ALA A 108 -7.93 -6.75 -7.91
N ARG A 109 -7.78 -7.79 -7.07
CA ARG A 109 -7.47 -9.17 -7.51
C ARG A 109 -8.74 -9.81 -8.07
N MET A 110 -8.97 -9.67 -9.38
CA MET A 110 -10.22 -10.13 -10.02
C MET A 110 -10.53 -11.62 -9.79
N GLN A 111 -9.50 -12.44 -9.57
CA GLN A 111 -9.61 -13.87 -9.29
C GLN A 111 -10.33 -14.18 -7.97
N GLU A 112 -10.48 -13.20 -7.07
CA GLU A 112 -11.27 -13.35 -5.84
C GLU A 112 -12.59 -12.57 -5.88
N GLY A 113 -12.89 -11.87 -6.99
CA GLY A 113 -14.17 -11.20 -7.22
C GLY A 113 -14.60 -10.25 -6.10
N LEU A 114 -15.76 -10.53 -5.50
CA LEU A 114 -16.34 -9.72 -4.42
C LEU A 114 -15.44 -9.67 -3.18
N PHE A 115 -14.69 -10.74 -2.88
CA PHE A 115 -13.79 -10.76 -1.73
C PHE A 115 -12.72 -9.67 -1.85
N SER A 116 -12.16 -9.46 -3.04
CA SER A 116 -11.24 -8.36 -3.31
C SER A 116 -11.87 -6.98 -3.16
N LEU A 117 -13.10 -6.80 -3.63
CA LEU A 117 -13.81 -5.53 -3.46
C LEU A 117 -14.03 -5.22 -1.98
N MET A 118 -14.43 -6.22 -1.20
CA MET A 118 -14.70 -6.06 0.23
C MET A 118 -13.43 -5.75 1.04
N GLN A 119 -12.23 -6.04 0.53
CA GLN A 119 -11.00 -5.60 1.18
C GLN A 119 -10.91 -4.08 1.26
N MET A 120 -11.47 -3.33 0.29
CA MET A 120 -11.52 -1.87 0.37
C MET A 120 -12.28 -1.40 1.63
N ALA A 121 -13.43 -2.01 1.91
CA ALA A 121 -14.23 -1.68 3.09
C ALA A 121 -13.50 -2.08 4.38
N LYS A 122 -12.91 -3.29 4.40
CA LYS A 122 -12.17 -3.82 5.55
C LYS A 122 -10.99 -2.94 5.95
N THR A 123 -10.10 -2.62 5.00
CA THR A 123 -8.91 -1.79 5.28
C THR A 123 -9.30 -0.35 5.63
N SER A 124 -10.36 0.18 5.02
CA SER A 124 -10.87 1.52 5.36
C SER A 124 -11.45 1.57 6.77
N ALA A 125 -12.15 0.50 7.20
CA ALA A 125 -12.63 0.39 8.57
C ALA A 125 -11.46 0.34 9.57
N ALA A 126 -10.38 -0.39 9.25
CA ALA A 126 -9.17 -0.41 10.06
C ALA A 126 -8.48 0.96 10.15
N ALA A 127 -8.37 1.68 9.01
CA ALA A 127 -7.83 3.05 9.00
C ALA A 127 -8.69 4.00 9.85
N LYS A 128 -10.02 3.85 9.82
CA LYS A 128 -10.92 4.61 10.70
C LYS A 128 -10.71 4.28 12.18
N LYS A 129 -10.53 3.01 12.55
CA LYS A 129 -10.23 2.62 13.93
C LYS A 129 -8.92 3.27 14.41
N MET A 130 -7.90 3.30 13.56
CA MET A 130 -6.62 3.91 13.88
C MET A 130 -6.74 5.41 14.13
N ARG A 131 -7.48 6.12 13.27
CA ARG A 131 -7.81 7.54 13.48
C ARG A 131 -8.57 7.78 14.78
N LEU A 132 -9.52 6.92 15.13
CA LEU A 132 -10.27 7.02 16.40
C LEU A 132 -9.39 6.74 17.62
N ALA A 133 -8.36 5.92 17.48
CA ALA A 133 -7.35 5.69 18.51
C ALA A 133 -6.36 6.85 18.68
N GLY A 134 -6.40 7.86 17.78
CA GLY A 134 -5.49 9.00 17.81
C GLY A 134 -4.04 8.64 17.44
N LEU A 135 -3.83 7.56 16.69
CA LEU A 135 -2.51 7.09 16.29
C LEU A 135 -2.20 7.51 14.84
N PRO A 136 -0.99 8.03 14.54
CA PRO A 136 -0.67 8.50 13.19
C PRO A 136 -0.58 7.38 12.16
N PHE A 137 -1.32 7.51 11.07
CA PHE A 137 -1.21 6.66 9.88
C PHE A 137 -0.58 7.43 8.71
N ILE A 138 0.62 7.03 8.28
CA ILE A 138 1.25 7.53 7.05
C ILE A 138 0.99 6.56 5.90
N SER A 139 0.36 7.07 4.84
CA SER A 139 0.20 6.34 3.59
C SER A 139 1.24 6.80 2.57
N VAL A 140 1.89 5.84 1.91
CA VAL A 140 2.94 6.08 0.92
C VAL A 140 2.58 5.45 -0.43
N PRO A 141 1.63 6.02 -1.19
CA PRO A 141 1.29 5.56 -2.54
C PRO A 141 2.44 5.83 -3.51
N VAL A 142 2.94 4.79 -4.17
CA VAL A 142 4.04 4.86 -5.14
C VAL A 142 3.59 4.41 -6.53
N ASN A 143 4.49 4.50 -7.52
CA ASN A 143 4.17 4.20 -8.91
C ASN A 143 4.06 2.69 -9.20
N PRO A 144 2.94 2.18 -9.75
CA PRO A 144 1.61 2.78 -9.84
C PRO A 144 0.74 2.45 -8.60
N THR A 145 -0.18 3.34 -8.24
CA THR A 145 -1.25 3.05 -7.25
C THR A 145 -2.59 3.37 -7.88
N THR A 146 -3.33 2.33 -8.30
CA THR A 146 -4.59 2.49 -9.02
C THR A 146 -5.77 1.69 -8.45
N GLY A 147 -6.98 2.02 -8.89
CA GLY A 147 -8.19 1.24 -8.63
C GLY A 147 -8.62 1.24 -7.17
N GLY A 148 -9.03 0.05 -6.70
CA GLY A 148 -9.57 -0.13 -5.35
C GLY A 148 -8.58 0.23 -4.24
N VAL A 149 -7.27 0.07 -4.46
CA VAL A 149 -6.25 0.46 -3.47
C VAL A 149 -6.22 1.98 -3.29
N THR A 150 -6.19 2.75 -4.39
CA THR A 150 -6.29 4.22 -4.34
C THR A 150 -7.59 4.69 -3.70
N ALA A 151 -8.71 4.03 -4.01
CA ALA A 151 -10.03 4.37 -3.48
C ALA A 151 -10.29 3.76 -2.08
N SER A 152 -9.26 3.36 -1.35
CA SER A 152 -9.36 2.86 0.03
C SER A 152 -8.16 3.32 0.85
N PHE A 153 -7.46 2.42 1.56
CA PHE A 153 -6.46 2.78 2.57
C PHE A 153 -5.33 3.66 2.05
N ALA A 154 -4.98 3.58 0.76
CA ALA A 154 -3.86 4.35 0.21
C ALA A 154 -4.11 5.87 0.24
N MET A 155 -5.36 6.33 0.29
CA MET A 155 -5.75 7.74 0.38
C MET A 155 -6.45 8.09 1.70
N LEU A 156 -6.28 7.25 2.74
CA LEU A 156 -6.87 7.45 4.07
C LEU A 156 -5.83 7.68 5.17
N GLY A 157 -4.57 7.91 4.80
CA GLY A 157 -3.53 8.34 5.73
C GLY A 157 -3.86 9.71 6.34
N ASP A 158 -3.41 9.94 7.56
CA ASP A 158 -3.42 11.28 8.15
C ASP A 158 -2.45 12.20 7.38
N ILE A 159 -1.37 11.62 6.86
CA ILE A 159 -0.42 12.27 5.95
C ILE A 159 -0.13 11.31 4.80
N ILE A 160 -0.20 11.83 3.58
CA ILE A 160 0.06 11.12 2.32
C ILE A 160 1.39 11.62 1.73
N ILE A 161 2.36 10.72 1.69
CA ILE A 161 3.71 10.99 1.14
C ILE A 161 3.86 10.19 -0.16
N SER A 162 4.29 10.82 -1.25
CA SER A 162 4.50 10.09 -2.51
C SER A 162 5.90 10.31 -3.09
N GLU A 163 6.27 9.47 -4.04
CA GLU A 163 7.50 9.61 -4.82
C GLU A 163 7.27 10.51 -6.04
N PRO A 164 8.29 11.26 -6.51
CA PRO A 164 8.20 12.05 -7.73
C PRO A 164 7.68 11.25 -8.93
N LYS A 165 6.81 11.87 -9.71
CA LYS A 165 6.21 11.32 -10.93
C LYS A 165 5.43 10.01 -10.71
N ALA A 166 5.04 9.68 -9.48
CA ALA A 166 4.26 8.49 -9.21
C ALA A 166 2.87 8.61 -9.83
N ARG A 167 2.42 7.57 -10.55
CA ARG A 167 1.07 7.55 -11.11
C ARG A 167 0.08 7.03 -10.08
N ILE A 168 -0.86 7.88 -9.68
CA ILE A 168 -1.87 7.58 -8.66
C ILE A 168 -3.24 7.99 -9.20
N GLY A 169 -4.21 7.08 -9.17
CA GLY A 169 -5.57 7.43 -9.55
C GLY A 169 -6.53 6.25 -9.63
N PHE A 170 -7.83 6.51 -9.49
CA PHE A 170 -8.85 5.45 -9.48
C PHE A 170 -8.91 4.68 -10.81
N ALA A 171 -9.12 5.37 -11.92
CA ALA A 171 -9.16 4.75 -13.25
C ALA A 171 -7.84 4.99 -14.00
N GLY A 172 -7.40 4.02 -14.80
CA GLY A 172 -6.21 4.19 -15.63
C GLY A 172 -6.42 5.25 -16.73
N PRO A 173 -5.35 5.97 -17.16
CA PRO A 173 -5.46 7.08 -18.10
C PRO A 173 -6.09 6.65 -19.43
N ARG A 174 -5.78 5.45 -19.92
CA ARG A 174 -6.35 4.89 -21.14
C ARG A 174 -7.89 4.79 -21.08
N VAL A 175 -8.43 4.35 -19.94
CA VAL A 175 -9.89 4.21 -19.77
C VAL A 175 -10.55 5.58 -19.74
N ILE A 176 -9.90 6.55 -19.11
CA ILE A 176 -10.38 7.94 -19.02
C ILE A 176 -10.40 8.58 -20.42
N GLU A 177 -9.29 8.53 -21.16
CA GLU A 177 -9.19 9.08 -22.53
C GLU A 177 -10.25 8.51 -23.46
N GLN A 178 -10.49 7.21 -23.40
CA GLN A 178 -11.52 6.55 -24.20
C GLN A 178 -12.93 7.01 -23.83
N THR A 179 -13.17 7.30 -22.55
CA THR A 179 -14.48 7.73 -22.04
C THR A 179 -14.77 9.18 -22.43
N ILE A 180 -13.82 10.10 -22.21
CA ILE A 180 -14.01 11.54 -22.46
C ILE A 180 -13.66 11.95 -23.89
N ARG A 181 -13.02 11.07 -24.66
CA ARG A 181 -12.54 11.29 -26.04
C ARG A 181 -11.62 12.50 -26.19
N GLN A 182 -10.77 12.74 -25.19
CA GLN A 182 -9.78 13.81 -25.17
C GLN A 182 -8.44 13.28 -24.68
N LYS A 183 -7.35 13.93 -25.10
CA LYS A 183 -6.01 13.64 -24.57
C LYS A 183 -5.88 14.20 -23.17
N LEU A 184 -5.26 13.43 -22.27
CA LEU A 184 -4.97 13.90 -20.93
C LEU A 184 -3.69 14.75 -20.91
N PRO A 185 -3.59 15.73 -19.98
CA PRO A 185 -2.33 16.42 -19.72
C PRO A 185 -1.18 15.45 -19.41
N GLU A 186 0.06 15.82 -19.75
CA GLU A 186 1.23 14.95 -19.53
C GLU A 186 1.45 14.62 -18.05
N ASN A 187 1.18 15.58 -17.17
CA ASN A 187 1.27 15.43 -15.72
C ASN A 187 0.03 14.78 -15.07
N PHE A 188 -0.98 14.38 -15.85
CA PHE A 188 -2.21 13.81 -15.29
C PHE A 188 -1.92 12.57 -14.43
N GLN A 189 -2.55 12.52 -13.25
CA GLN A 189 -2.35 11.48 -12.23
C GLN A 189 -0.92 11.34 -11.69
N LYS A 190 -0.02 12.29 -11.97
CA LYS A 190 1.31 12.32 -11.35
C LYS A 190 1.24 12.88 -9.94
N SER A 191 2.11 12.43 -9.04
CA SER A 191 2.20 12.92 -7.65
C SER A 191 2.19 14.46 -7.56
N GLU A 192 2.86 15.15 -8.48
CA GLU A 192 2.87 16.62 -8.56
C GLU A 192 1.49 17.20 -8.87
N PHE A 193 0.77 16.60 -9.83
CA PHE A 193 -0.62 16.96 -10.14
C PHE A 193 -1.55 16.68 -8.95
N LEU A 194 -1.35 15.56 -8.25
CA LEU A 194 -2.13 15.23 -7.06
C LEU A 194 -1.85 16.20 -5.91
N GLN A 195 -0.61 16.63 -5.74
CA GLN A 195 -0.24 17.63 -4.73
C GLN A 195 -0.88 18.99 -5.04
N GLU A 196 -0.87 19.44 -6.29
CA GLU A 196 -1.60 20.65 -6.73
C GLU A 196 -3.11 20.55 -6.47
N CYS A 197 -3.69 19.35 -6.56
CA CYS A 197 -5.09 19.09 -6.25
C CYS A 197 -5.37 18.87 -4.74
N GLY A 198 -4.36 18.95 -3.88
CA GLY A 198 -4.51 18.76 -2.42
C GLY A 198 -4.73 17.31 -1.98
N MET A 199 -4.35 16.33 -2.81
CA MET A 199 -4.51 14.88 -2.53
C MET A 199 -3.22 14.21 -2.01
N VAL A 200 -2.06 14.85 -2.18
CA VAL A 200 -0.76 14.40 -1.67
C VAL A 200 -0.15 15.54 -0.87
N ASP A 201 0.28 15.27 0.36
CA ASP A 201 0.83 16.30 1.24
C ASP A 201 2.31 16.57 0.91
N ILE A 202 3.10 15.50 0.75
CA ILE A 202 4.55 15.59 0.59
C ILE A 202 5.00 14.74 -0.59
N ILE A 203 5.88 15.29 -1.42
CA ILE A 203 6.61 14.54 -2.45
C ILE A 203 8.07 14.43 -1.99
N ALA A 204 8.55 13.21 -1.82
CA ALA A 204 9.92 12.92 -1.37
C ALA A 204 10.58 11.91 -2.29
N LYS A 205 11.87 12.14 -2.60
CA LYS A 205 12.65 11.16 -3.35
C LYS A 205 12.78 9.88 -2.54
N ARG A 206 12.98 8.78 -3.24
CA ARG A 206 12.99 7.43 -2.65
C ARG A 206 14.02 7.31 -1.53
N GLU A 207 15.23 7.78 -1.77
CA GLU A 207 16.34 7.81 -0.82
C GLU A 207 16.05 8.66 0.43
N ASP A 208 15.17 9.65 0.31
CA ASP A 208 14.80 10.57 1.39
C ASP A 208 13.54 10.13 2.15
N LEU A 209 12.85 9.06 1.71
CA LEU A 209 11.57 8.64 2.28
C LEU A 209 11.67 8.31 3.77
N LYS A 210 12.70 7.56 4.16
CA LYS A 210 12.91 7.18 5.57
C LYS A 210 13.00 8.40 6.48
N GLU A 211 13.83 9.36 6.08
CA GLU A 211 14.06 10.59 6.82
C GLU A 211 12.82 11.50 6.82
N THR A 212 12.11 11.56 5.70
CA THR A 212 10.86 12.33 5.59
C THR A 212 9.78 11.76 6.51
N ILE A 213 9.57 10.44 6.47
CA ILE A 213 8.61 9.73 7.34
C ILE A 213 8.98 9.95 8.81
N PHE A 214 10.25 9.80 9.16
CA PHE A 214 10.73 10.04 10.52
C PHE A 214 10.42 11.45 11.01
N LYS A 215 10.79 12.48 10.23
CA LYS A 215 10.52 13.89 10.58
C LYS A 215 9.04 14.16 10.80
N VAL A 216 8.19 13.62 9.93
CA VAL A 216 6.74 13.77 10.05
C VAL A 216 6.26 13.13 11.36
N LEU A 217 6.61 11.87 11.61
CA LEU A 217 6.19 11.16 12.82
C LEU A 217 6.72 11.82 14.10
N ASN A 218 7.98 12.22 14.12
CA ASN A 218 8.62 12.86 15.28
C ASN A 218 7.99 14.23 15.64
N ASN A 219 7.28 14.88 14.71
CA ASN A 219 6.61 16.16 14.97
C ASN A 219 5.16 16.00 15.45
N ILE A 220 4.57 14.81 15.34
CA ILE A 220 3.15 14.56 15.63
C ILE A 220 2.93 13.52 16.75
N ILE A 221 4.00 12.94 17.28
CA ILE A 221 4.02 12.00 18.41
C ILE A 221 4.71 12.69 19.58
#